data_AF-A0A519VR12-F1
#
_entry.id   AF-A0A519VR12-F1
#
_cell.length_a   1.000
_cell.length_b   1.000
_cell.length_c   1.000
_cell.angle_alpha   90.00
_cell.angle_beta   90.00
_cell.angle_gamma   90.00
#
_symmetry.space_group_name_H-M   'P 1'
#
loop_
_entity.id
_entity.type
_entity.pdbx_description
1 polymer ?
#
loop_
_entity_poly.entity_id
_entity_poly.type
_entity_poly.pdbx_seq_one_letter_code
_entity_poly.pdbx_strand_id
1 'polypeptide(L)'
;VRKGEAIAGARYCGLEDDHIHFMALPFYESGKSQKNPVTDLDVQLTMDLLQKIQPQQVFAAGDFEDPHGTHIVCFNIIIEALQRLAKTESWVSDCWVWMYRGAWKEFETHEIEMAVPLSPQEVERKKFAIFKHQSQKDRAVFPGDDSREFWKRAEDRNRETAHAYDELGLAEYEAMEAFVRYKF
;
A
#
# COMPACT_ATOMS: atom_id res chain seq x y z
N VAL A 1 11.09 -16.70 5.74
CA VAL A 1 9.97 -16.96 4.81
C VAL A 1 9.38 -15.66 4.28
N ARG A 2 8.58 -14.90 5.05
CA ARG A 2 7.85 -13.70 4.57
C ARG A 2 8.71 -12.60 3.93
N LYS A 3 9.94 -12.37 4.41
CA LYS A 3 10.89 -11.42 3.78
C LYS A 3 11.22 -11.81 2.33
N GLY A 4 11.47 -13.10 2.09
CA GLY A 4 11.77 -13.62 0.75
C GLY A 4 10.55 -13.58 -0.17
N GLU A 5 9.35 -13.83 0.37
CA GLU A 5 8.09 -13.69 -0.37
C GLU A 5 7.85 -12.24 -0.81
N ALA A 6 8.08 -11.27 0.08
CA ALA A 6 7.97 -9.85 -0.24
C ALA A 6 8.95 -9.41 -1.33
N ILE A 7 10.21 -9.86 -1.28
CA ILE A 7 11.21 -9.60 -2.33
C ILE A 7 10.74 -10.21 -3.66
N ALA A 8 10.26 -11.45 -3.64
CA ALA A 8 9.77 -12.12 -4.85
C ALA A 8 8.54 -11.42 -5.46
N GLY A 9 7.62 -10.92 -4.63
CA GLY A 9 6.48 -10.13 -5.07
C GLY A 9 6.91 -8.80 -5.71
N ALA A 10 7.82 -8.06 -5.06
CA ALA A 10 8.36 -6.80 -5.57
C ALA A 10 9.10 -6.96 -6.91
N ARG A 11 9.95 -8.00 -7.03
CA ARG A 11 10.60 -8.36 -8.31
C ARG A 11 9.58 -8.67 -9.40
N TYR A 12 8.50 -9.36 -9.04
CA TYR A 12 7.44 -9.67 -9.98
C TYR A 12 6.74 -8.40 -10.49
N CYS A 13 6.59 -7.39 -9.62
CA CYS A 13 6.13 -6.04 -9.99
C CYS A 13 7.19 -5.22 -10.76
N GLY A 14 8.42 -5.72 -10.92
CA GLY A 14 9.47 -5.10 -11.74
C GLY A 14 10.49 -4.27 -10.95
N LEU A 15 10.56 -4.45 -9.63
CA LEU A 15 11.56 -3.79 -8.80
C LEU A 15 12.83 -4.62 -8.71
N GLU A 16 13.97 -3.94 -8.90
CA GLU A 16 15.29 -4.46 -8.55
C GLU A 16 15.49 -4.45 -7.03
N ASP A 17 16.38 -5.31 -6.53
CA ASP A 17 16.58 -5.54 -5.08
C ASP A 17 17.02 -4.29 -4.32
N ASP A 18 17.78 -3.41 -4.97
CA ASP A 18 18.29 -2.17 -4.40
C ASP A 18 17.21 -1.10 -4.16
N HIS A 19 16.02 -1.28 -4.74
CA HIS A 19 14.82 -0.48 -4.46
C HIS A 19 13.92 -1.08 -3.36
N ILE A 20 14.27 -2.24 -2.79
CA ILE A 20 13.48 -2.94 -1.78
C ILE A 20 14.10 -2.71 -0.39
N HIS A 21 13.51 -1.80 0.37
CA HIS A 21 14.01 -1.42 1.69
C HIS A 21 13.19 -2.06 2.82
N PHE A 22 13.82 -2.90 3.62
CA PHE A 22 13.24 -3.41 4.86
C PHE A 22 13.68 -2.53 6.03
N MET A 23 12.80 -1.62 6.44
CA MET A 23 13.11 -0.61 7.46
C MET A 23 13.37 -1.19 8.86
N ALA A 24 12.80 -2.35 9.17
CA ALA A 24 12.90 -2.98 10.50
C ALA A 24 12.71 -1.96 11.64
N LEU A 25 11.65 -1.13 11.52
CA LEU A 25 11.44 -0.01 12.43
C LEU A 25 11.36 -0.52 13.90
N PRO A 26 11.98 0.17 14.86
CA PRO A 26 12.01 -0.23 16.27
C PRO A 26 10.65 -0.62 16.88
N PHE A 27 9.55 -0.02 16.43
CA PHE A 27 8.22 -0.36 16.93
C PHE A 27 7.80 -1.82 16.59
N TYR A 28 8.33 -2.40 15.52
CA TYR A 28 8.11 -3.81 15.13
C TYR A 28 8.95 -4.81 15.93
N GLU A 29 10.12 -4.40 16.45
CA GLU A 29 11.07 -5.29 17.11
C GLU A 29 10.80 -5.42 18.61
N SER A 30 9.74 -6.15 19.00
CA SER A 30 9.52 -6.46 20.41
C SER A 30 9.86 -7.90 20.81
N GLY A 31 10.04 -8.82 19.85
CA GLY A 31 10.21 -10.26 20.12
C GLY A 31 9.08 -10.87 20.96
N LYS A 32 7.99 -10.12 21.19
CA LYS A 32 6.88 -10.40 22.10
C LYS A 32 5.58 -10.23 21.32
N SER A 33 4.48 -10.76 21.87
CA SER A 33 3.14 -10.65 21.27
C SER A 33 2.63 -9.20 21.13
N GLN A 34 3.24 -8.24 21.83
CA GLN A 34 2.90 -6.82 21.79
C GLN A 34 4.00 -5.99 21.14
N LYS A 35 3.65 -5.09 20.23
CA LYS A 35 4.57 -4.12 19.60
C LYS A 35 5.04 -3.07 20.60
N ASN A 36 6.22 -2.50 20.34
CA ASN A 36 6.71 -1.38 21.15
C ASN A 36 5.91 -0.09 20.81
N PRO A 37 5.87 0.89 21.73
CA PRO A 37 5.41 2.22 21.35
C PRO A 37 6.29 2.80 20.25
N VAL A 38 5.70 3.61 19.37
CA VAL A 38 6.43 4.39 18.37
C VAL A 38 7.33 5.38 19.07
N THR A 39 8.54 5.54 18.56
CA THR A 39 9.57 6.45 19.06
C THR A 39 10.04 7.41 17.97
N ASP A 40 10.76 8.46 18.37
CA ASP A 40 11.37 9.40 17.43
C ASP A 40 12.39 8.72 16.49
N LEU A 41 12.96 7.58 16.88
CA LEU A 41 13.86 6.81 16.02
C LEU A 41 13.13 6.21 14.81
N ASP A 42 11.87 5.79 14.97
CA ASP A 42 11.06 5.26 13.86
C ASP A 42 10.82 6.33 12.78
N VAL A 43 10.56 7.57 13.23
CA VAL A 43 10.39 8.74 12.37
C VAL A 43 11.72 9.11 11.70
N GLN A 44 12.82 9.17 12.44
CA GLN A 44 14.13 9.52 11.90
C GLN A 44 14.57 8.56 10.80
N LEU A 45 14.46 7.24 11.02
CA LEU A 45 14.80 6.24 10.01
C LEU A 45 13.96 6.43 8.74
N THR A 46 12.67 6.72 8.89
CA THR A 46 11.77 7.00 7.77
C THR A 46 12.17 8.27 7.03
N MET A 47 12.54 9.34 7.75
CA MET A 47 13.08 10.57 7.15
C MET A 47 14.36 10.28 6.35
N ASP A 48 15.27 9.47 6.88
CA ASP A 48 16.54 9.15 6.21
C ASP A 48 16.29 8.43 4.88
N LEU A 49 15.33 7.49 4.83
CA LEU A 49 14.95 6.82 3.59
C LEU A 49 14.31 7.80 2.59
N LEU A 50 13.35 8.61 3.06
CA LEU A 50 12.68 9.60 2.21
C LEU A 50 13.66 10.62 1.64
N GLN A 51 14.63 11.09 2.44
CA GLN A 51 15.64 12.03 2.01
C GLN A 51 16.61 11.43 0.98
N LYS A 52 16.88 10.11 1.06
CA LYS A 52 17.70 9.41 0.07
C LYS A 52 17.00 9.31 -1.28
N ILE A 53 15.68 9.14 -1.29
CA ILE A 53 14.89 8.91 -2.52
C ILE A 53 14.34 10.22 -3.10
N GLN A 54 13.95 11.17 -2.25
CA GLN A 54 13.24 12.41 -2.58
C GLN A 54 12.03 12.17 -3.50
N PRO A 55 11.07 11.32 -3.07
CA PRO A 55 9.96 10.91 -3.93
C PRO A 55 9.02 12.07 -4.23
N GLN A 56 8.48 12.09 -5.46
CA GLN A 56 7.35 12.95 -5.82
C GLN A 56 6.01 12.35 -5.37
N GLN A 57 5.95 11.03 -5.16
CA GLN A 57 4.74 10.32 -4.79
C GLN A 57 5.06 9.24 -3.76
N VAL A 58 4.27 9.19 -2.69
CA VAL A 58 4.33 8.17 -1.64
C VAL A 58 2.98 7.47 -1.59
N PHE A 59 2.98 6.16 -1.80
CA PHE A 59 1.78 5.33 -1.68
C PHE A 59 1.77 4.64 -0.31
N ALA A 60 0.68 4.81 0.44
CA ALA A 60 0.53 4.25 1.79
C ALA A 60 -0.84 3.59 1.98
N ALA A 61 -0.91 2.56 2.82
CA ALA A 61 -2.18 1.91 3.15
C ALA A 61 -3.07 2.85 3.98
N GLY A 62 -4.26 3.16 3.47
CA GLY A 62 -5.29 4.00 4.11
C GLY A 62 -6.34 3.22 4.91
N ASP A 63 -6.17 1.91 5.09
CA ASP A 63 -7.06 1.08 5.91
C ASP A 63 -6.71 1.25 7.40
N PHE A 64 -7.15 2.35 8.01
CA PHE A 64 -6.85 2.65 9.41
C PHE A 64 -7.57 1.74 10.42
N GLU A 65 -8.58 1.00 9.97
CA GLU A 65 -9.33 0.03 10.76
C GLU A 65 -8.73 -1.39 10.68
N ASP A 66 -7.46 -1.53 10.29
CA ASP A 66 -6.81 -2.84 10.21
C ASP A 66 -6.80 -3.54 11.60
N PRO A 67 -7.09 -4.85 11.68
CA PRO A 67 -7.18 -5.57 12.96
C PRO A 67 -5.91 -5.53 13.82
N HIS A 68 -4.77 -5.19 13.22
CA HIS A 68 -3.46 -5.13 13.89
C HIS A 68 -3.02 -3.71 14.24
N GLY A 69 -3.79 -2.68 13.85
CA GLY A 69 -3.47 -1.26 13.97
C GLY A 69 -2.13 -0.87 13.35
N THR A 70 -1.59 -1.68 12.44
CA THR A 70 -0.25 -1.48 11.90
C THR A 70 -0.25 -0.43 10.81
N HIS A 71 -1.31 -0.38 10.00
CA HIS A 71 -1.41 0.55 8.89
C HIS A 71 -1.45 1.98 9.42
N ILE A 72 -2.30 2.25 10.41
CA ILE A 72 -2.38 3.59 11.03
C ILE A 72 -1.06 4.01 11.69
N VAL A 73 -0.35 3.08 12.36
CA VAL A 73 0.95 3.37 12.97
C VAL A 73 2.00 3.72 11.91
N CYS A 74 2.16 2.90 10.87
CA CYS A 74 3.09 3.18 9.78
C CYS A 74 2.73 4.47 9.04
N PHE A 75 1.45 4.70 8.79
CA PHE A 75 0.94 5.91 8.14
C PHE A 75 1.34 7.15 8.93
N ASN A 76 1.08 7.18 10.24
CA ASN A 76 1.44 8.30 11.10
C ASN A 76 2.96 8.56 11.12
N ILE A 77 3.78 7.51 11.09
CA ILE A 77 5.25 7.65 11.01
C ILE A 77 5.65 8.32 9.68
N ILE A 78 5.06 7.92 8.56
CA ILE A 78 5.32 8.52 7.24
C ILE A 78 4.92 9.99 7.22
N ILE A 79 3.73 10.32 7.73
CA ILE A 79 3.23 11.70 7.77
C ILE A 79 4.10 12.58 8.66
N GLU A 80 4.44 12.14 9.88
CA GLU A 80 5.31 12.88 10.78
C GLU A 80 6.69 13.11 10.13
N ALA A 81 7.26 12.10 9.46
CA ALA A 81 8.53 12.23 8.75
C ALA A 81 8.47 13.28 7.63
N LEU A 82 7.42 13.26 6.79
CA LEU A 82 7.22 14.24 5.73
C LEU A 82 6.99 15.65 6.30
N GLN A 83 6.22 15.80 7.37
CA GLN A 83 5.99 17.09 8.01
C GLN A 83 7.25 17.68 8.65
N ARG A 84 8.15 16.83 9.18
CA ARG A 84 9.46 17.27 9.66
C ARG A 84 10.36 17.69 8.50
N LEU A 85 10.44 16.89 7.43
CA LEU A 85 11.24 17.21 6.24
C LEU A 85 10.73 18.46 5.53
N ALA A 86 9.42 18.70 5.47
CA ALA A 86 8.84 19.91 4.86
C ALA A 86 9.36 21.22 5.48
N LYS A 87 9.89 21.18 6.71
CA LYS A 87 10.47 22.35 7.39
C LYS A 87 11.87 22.68 6.89
N THR A 88 12.59 21.74 6.30
CA THR A 88 14.01 21.88 5.91
C THR A 88 14.26 21.59 4.43
N GLU A 89 13.38 20.83 3.77
CA GLU A 89 13.58 20.25 2.45
C GLU A 89 12.52 20.74 1.46
N SER A 90 12.96 21.42 0.40
CA SER A 90 12.06 22.02 -0.60
C SER A 90 11.31 20.99 -1.43
N TRP A 91 11.91 19.82 -1.71
CA TRP A 91 11.31 18.78 -2.55
C TRP A 91 9.99 18.25 -1.99
N VAL A 92 9.78 18.35 -0.68
CA VAL A 92 8.56 17.85 -0.01
C VAL A 92 7.32 18.62 -0.46
N SER A 93 7.48 19.89 -0.88
CA SER A 93 6.35 20.70 -1.37
C SER A 93 5.73 20.14 -2.66
N ASP A 94 6.49 19.37 -3.44
CA ASP A 94 6.04 18.69 -4.65
C ASP A 94 5.71 17.20 -4.42
N CYS A 95 5.82 16.70 -3.18
CA CYS A 95 5.55 15.31 -2.83
C CYS A 95 4.07 15.08 -2.49
N TRP A 96 3.41 14.13 -3.14
CA TRP A 96 2.03 13.74 -2.85
C TRP A 96 1.95 12.42 -2.10
N VAL A 97 1.05 12.33 -1.13
CA VAL A 97 0.74 11.08 -0.43
C VAL A 97 -0.60 10.54 -0.97
N TRP A 98 -0.56 9.33 -1.51
CA TRP A 98 -1.71 8.62 -2.05
C TRP A 98 -2.05 7.43 -1.16
N MET A 99 -3.28 7.41 -0.65
CA MET A 99 -3.81 6.31 0.13
C MET A 99 -4.45 5.28 -0.77
N TYR A 100 -4.13 4.01 -0.57
CA TYR A 100 -4.83 2.88 -1.18
C TYR A 100 -5.49 2.03 -0.09
N ARG A 101 -6.56 1.31 -0.45
CA ARG A 101 -7.19 0.31 0.42
C ARG A 101 -6.81 -1.11 0.01
N GLY A 102 -6.95 -2.03 0.96
CA GLY A 102 -6.73 -3.45 0.80
C GLY A 102 -7.92 -4.14 0.14
N ALA A 103 -7.80 -5.47 -0.04
CA ALA A 103 -8.76 -6.28 -0.79
C ALA A 103 -10.16 -6.45 -0.12
N TRP A 104 -10.44 -5.77 0.99
CA TRP A 104 -11.69 -5.94 1.74
C TRP A 104 -12.71 -4.82 1.49
N LYS A 105 -12.24 -3.61 1.21
CA LYS A 105 -13.11 -2.45 1.05
C LYS A 105 -12.43 -1.45 0.13
N GLU A 106 -13.08 -1.09 -0.97
CA GLU A 106 -12.60 -0.02 -1.84
C GLU A 106 -13.11 1.35 -1.36
N PHE A 107 -12.57 2.44 -1.91
CA PHE A 107 -13.19 3.76 -1.86
C PHE A 107 -14.49 3.79 -2.67
N GLU A 108 -15.45 4.61 -2.24
CA GLU A 108 -16.62 4.88 -3.06
C GLU A 108 -16.21 5.69 -4.29
N THR A 109 -16.87 5.50 -5.44
CA THR A 109 -16.48 6.12 -6.72
C THR A 109 -16.27 7.65 -6.64
N HIS A 110 -17.06 8.34 -5.82
CA HIS A 110 -17.01 9.79 -5.65
C HIS A 110 -15.90 10.27 -4.69
N GLU A 111 -15.27 9.36 -3.93
CA GLU A 111 -14.14 9.65 -3.06
C GLU A 111 -12.80 9.55 -3.81
N ILE A 112 -12.76 8.80 -4.92
CA ILE A 112 -11.54 8.50 -5.68
C ILE A 112 -10.99 9.78 -6.33
N GLU A 113 -9.75 10.13 -6.01
CA GLU A 113 -9.05 11.31 -6.57
C GLU A 113 -8.05 10.94 -7.67
N MET A 114 -7.63 9.67 -7.74
CA MET A 114 -6.84 9.10 -8.82
C MET A 114 -7.29 7.68 -9.11
N ALA A 115 -7.65 7.42 -10.37
CA ALA A 115 -7.91 6.08 -10.89
C ALA A 115 -6.85 5.72 -11.93
N VAL A 116 -6.16 4.60 -11.71
CA VAL A 116 -5.10 4.10 -12.62
C VAL A 116 -5.64 2.87 -13.34
N PRO A 117 -5.89 2.95 -14.66
CA PRO A 117 -6.35 1.80 -15.43
C PRO A 117 -5.26 0.74 -15.56
N LEU A 118 -5.68 -0.52 -15.53
CA LEU A 118 -4.84 -1.68 -15.73
C LEU A 118 -5.29 -2.44 -16.98
N SER A 119 -4.32 -2.83 -17.79
CA SER A 119 -4.49 -3.79 -18.89
C SER A 119 -4.65 -5.22 -18.36
N PRO A 120 -5.17 -6.15 -19.19
CA PRO A 120 -5.23 -7.58 -18.84
C PRO A 120 -3.88 -8.17 -18.40
N GLN A 121 -2.77 -7.75 -19.04
CA GLN A 121 -1.44 -8.23 -18.68
C GLN A 121 -0.99 -7.68 -17.31
N GLU A 122 -1.36 -6.44 -16.96
CA GLU A 122 -1.04 -5.86 -15.65
C GLU A 122 -1.84 -6.50 -14.52
N VAL A 123 -3.11 -6.84 -14.77
CA VAL A 123 -3.96 -7.59 -13.84
C VAL A 123 -3.39 -8.99 -13.59
N GLU A 124 -3.02 -9.71 -14.65
CA GLU A 124 -2.36 -11.02 -14.54
C GLU A 124 -1.04 -10.91 -13.77
N ARG A 125 -0.25 -9.86 -14.06
CA ARG A 125 1.01 -9.61 -13.37
C ARG A 125 0.81 -9.39 -11.87
N LYS A 126 -0.17 -8.56 -11.50
CA LYS A 126 -0.54 -8.31 -10.10
C LYS A 126 -0.95 -9.59 -9.39
N LYS A 127 -1.78 -10.42 -10.03
CA LYS A 127 -2.20 -11.72 -9.48
C LYS A 127 -1.03 -12.64 -9.18
N PHE A 128 -0.08 -12.74 -10.11
CA PHE A 128 1.13 -13.55 -9.88
C PHE A 128 2.09 -12.95 -8.84
N ALA A 129 2.13 -11.63 -8.67
CA ALA A 129 2.82 -10.99 -7.55
C ALA A 129 2.20 -11.40 -6.21
N ILE A 130 0.86 -11.38 -6.10
CA ILE A 130 0.12 -11.87 -4.91
C ILE A 130 0.46 -13.33 -4.63
N PHE A 131 0.58 -14.17 -5.67
CA PHE A 131 0.93 -15.58 -5.50
C PHE A 131 2.32 -15.82 -4.90
N LYS A 132 3.22 -14.83 -4.93
CA LYS A 132 4.53 -14.94 -4.26
C LYS A 132 4.42 -14.93 -2.74
N HIS A 133 3.30 -14.46 -2.19
CA HIS A 133 3.00 -14.46 -0.76
C HIS A 133 2.30 -15.77 -0.32
N GLN A 134 2.88 -16.92 -0.71
CA GLN A 134 2.32 -18.26 -0.45
C GLN A 134 1.89 -18.48 1.00
N SER A 135 2.73 -18.10 1.96
CA SER A 135 2.43 -18.29 3.38
C SER A 135 1.27 -17.41 3.90
N GLN A 136 0.78 -16.45 3.10
CA GLN A 136 -0.23 -15.45 3.49
C GLN A 136 -1.48 -15.44 2.58
N LYS A 137 -1.43 -16.05 1.38
CA LYS A 137 -2.47 -15.89 0.35
C LYS A 137 -3.71 -16.78 0.53
N ASP A 138 -3.55 -17.99 1.07
CA ASP A 138 -4.57 -19.07 0.99
C ASP A 138 -5.54 -19.10 2.16
N ARG A 139 -5.16 -18.53 3.30
CA ARG A 139 -6.06 -18.34 4.44
C ARG A 139 -5.97 -16.89 4.84
N ALA A 140 -7.05 -16.13 4.60
CA ALA A 140 -7.24 -14.89 5.31
C ALA A 140 -7.08 -15.21 6.80
N VAL A 141 -6.11 -14.59 7.47
CA VAL A 141 -5.88 -14.80 8.90
C VAL A 141 -7.13 -14.38 9.70
N PHE A 142 -7.97 -13.54 9.09
CA PHE A 142 -9.33 -13.20 9.53
C PHE A 142 -10.28 -13.34 8.34
N PRO A 143 -10.89 -14.52 8.13
CA PRO A 143 -11.95 -14.66 7.14
C PRO A 143 -13.19 -13.96 7.69
N GLY A 144 -13.62 -12.87 7.05
CA GLY A 144 -15.02 -12.44 7.15
C GLY A 144 -15.94 -13.43 6.43
N ASP A 145 -17.16 -13.01 6.10
CA ASP A 145 -18.13 -13.87 5.39
C ASP A 145 -17.77 -14.14 3.91
N ASP A 146 -16.74 -13.49 3.38
CA ASP A 146 -16.28 -13.67 2.01
C ASP A 146 -15.31 -14.87 1.88
N SER A 147 -15.78 -15.92 1.19
CA SER A 147 -15.05 -17.18 0.98
C SER A 147 -14.01 -17.13 -0.15
N ARG A 148 -13.93 -16.03 -0.90
CA ARG A 148 -12.97 -15.89 -2.01
C ARG A 148 -11.53 -15.80 -1.51
N GLU A 149 -10.62 -16.41 -2.27
CA GLU A 149 -9.18 -16.27 -2.06
C GLU A 149 -8.74 -14.79 -2.21
N PHE A 150 -7.67 -14.40 -1.51
CA PHE A 150 -7.22 -13.00 -1.47
C PHE A 150 -6.98 -12.40 -2.87
N TRP A 151 -6.36 -13.18 -3.77
CA TRP A 151 -6.09 -12.72 -5.15
C TRP A 151 -7.37 -12.43 -5.93
N LYS A 152 -8.40 -13.26 -5.74
CA LYS A 152 -9.68 -13.13 -6.45
C LYS A 152 -10.43 -11.88 -5.97
N ARG A 153 -10.39 -11.62 -4.66
CA ARG A 153 -10.95 -10.39 -4.09
C ARG A 153 -10.23 -9.14 -4.58
N ALA A 154 -8.90 -9.18 -4.62
CA ALA A 154 -8.12 -8.08 -5.16
C ALA A 154 -8.44 -7.81 -6.64
N GLU A 155 -8.59 -8.85 -7.46
CA GLU A 155 -8.96 -8.76 -8.87
C GLU A 155 -10.39 -8.24 -9.06
N ASP A 156 -11.38 -8.86 -8.41
CA ASP A 156 -12.79 -8.48 -8.51
C ASP A 156 -13.00 -7.02 -8.08
N ARG A 157 -12.36 -6.57 -6.99
CA ARG A 157 -12.43 -5.17 -6.52
C ARG A 157 -11.97 -4.17 -7.59
N ASN A 158 -10.82 -4.44 -8.24
CA ASN A 158 -10.33 -3.53 -9.27
C ASN A 158 -11.20 -3.56 -10.53
N ARG A 159 -11.77 -4.72 -10.86
CA ARG A 159 -12.73 -4.86 -11.97
C ARG A 159 -14.03 -4.11 -11.70
N GLU A 160 -14.57 -4.22 -10.49
CA GLU A 160 -15.76 -3.49 -10.04
C GLU A 160 -15.54 -1.97 -10.12
N THR A 161 -14.37 -1.48 -9.75
CA THR A 161 -14.00 -0.05 -9.91
C THR A 161 -14.02 0.39 -11.37
N ALA A 162 -13.45 -0.42 -12.28
CA ALA A 162 -13.46 -0.11 -13.71
C ALA A 162 -14.88 -0.13 -14.29
N HIS A 163 -15.70 -1.12 -13.90
CA HIS A 163 -17.09 -1.22 -14.31
C HIS A 163 -17.91 -0.02 -13.84
N ALA A 164 -17.73 0.43 -12.59
CA ALA A 164 -18.40 1.62 -12.08
C ALA A 164 -18.04 2.89 -12.86
N TYR A 165 -16.81 2.99 -13.37
CA TYR A 165 -16.38 4.10 -14.23
C TYR A 165 -16.97 4.00 -15.64
N ASP A 166 -17.05 2.79 -16.21
CA ASP A 166 -17.70 2.53 -17.50
C ASP A 166 -19.20 2.84 -17.46
N GLU A 167 -19.90 2.48 -16.38
CA GLU A 167 -21.32 2.83 -16.18
C GLU A 167 -21.55 4.35 -16.10
N LEU A 168 -20.55 5.13 -15.71
CA LEU A 168 -20.57 6.60 -15.74
C LEU A 168 -20.25 7.17 -17.14
N GLY A 169 -19.94 6.33 -18.12
CA GLY A 169 -19.62 6.69 -19.50
C GLY A 169 -18.13 6.97 -19.77
N LEU A 170 -17.23 6.53 -18.89
CA LEU A 170 -15.78 6.60 -19.13
C LEU A 170 -15.31 5.39 -19.96
N ALA A 171 -14.05 5.40 -20.37
CA ALA A 171 -13.50 4.31 -21.18
C ALA A 171 -13.46 2.99 -20.40
N GLU A 172 -13.77 1.89 -21.09
CA GLU A 172 -13.68 0.53 -20.58
C GLU A 172 -12.22 0.12 -20.35
N TYR A 173 -11.93 -0.45 -19.18
CA TYR A 173 -10.65 -1.07 -18.83
C TYR A 173 -10.88 -2.39 -18.09
N GLU A 174 -9.88 -3.29 -18.14
CA GLU A 174 -9.96 -4.59 -17.46
C GLU A 174 -10.16 -4.42 -15.95
N ALA A 175 -9.42 -3.47 -15.36
CA ALA A 175 -9.47 -3.16 -13.94
C ALA A 175 -8.90 -1.75 -13.67
N MET A 176 -9.19 -1.17 -12.50
CA MET A 176 -8.63 0.11 -12.06
C MET A 176 -8.16 0.05 -10.60
N GLU A 177 -7.00 0.66 -10.32
CA GLU A 177 -6.59 0.98 -8.95
C GLU A 177 -7.08 2.36 -8.56
N ALA A 178 -7.59 2.48 -7.33
CA ALA A 178 -8.12 3.71 -6.78
C ALA A 178 -7.22 4.26 -5.68
N PHE A 179 -7.02 5.57 -5.70
CA PHE A 179 -6.26 6.28 -4.67
C PHE A 179 -6.97 7.56 -4.25
N VAL A 180 -6.81 7.90 -2.97
CA VAL A 180 -7.27 9.16 -2.37
C VAL A 180 -6.06 9.92 -1.83
N ARG A 181 -5.99 11.21 -2.08
CA ARG A 181 -4.87 12.04 -1.67
C ARG A 181 -4.98 12.38 -0.19
N TYR A 182 -3.92 12.11 0.55
CA TYR A 182 -3.74 12.69 1.88
C TYR A 182 -3.00 14.03 1.78
N LYS A 183 -3.54 15.05 2.46
CA LYS A 183 -2.95 16.38 2.56
C LYS A 183 -2.33 16.50 3.95
N PHE A 184 -1.01 16.65 4.01
CA PHE A 184 -0.21 16.67 5.24
C PHE A 184 0.44 18.03 5.50
#